data_AF-A0A5J4TIB2-F1
#
_entry.id   AF-A0A5J4TIB2-F1
#
_cell.length_a   1.000
_cell.length_b   1.000
_cell.length_c   1.000
_cell.angle_alpha   90.00
_cell.angle_beta   90.00
_cell.angle_gamma   90.00
#
_symmetry.space_group_name_H-M   'P 1'
#
loop_
_entity.id
_entity.type
_entity.pdbx_description
1 polymer ?
#
loop_
_entity_poly.entity_id
_entity_poly.type
_entity_poly.pdbx_seq_one_letter_code
_entity_poly.pdbx_strand_id
1 'polypeptide(L)'
;LWLDAFKDLTLMILLVLAVISLIISIAVQHGKDISWLDGSAILVTVLVVTLVSSINTWQQERQFQKLNERQKDHNIIVIRNNEPTQISVGDIFQVQTGDILPADGICIESYNVSCDESSMTGESDLIKKSPEQTPFMLCGCKVQTGFGKMVVVAVGMNTQLGILKQTIIASACMKLII
;
A
#
# COMPACT_ATOMS: atom_id res chain seq x y z
N LEU A 1 15.60 9.84 16.74
CA LEU A 1 15.55 8.37 16.97
C LEU A 1 14.76 8.01 18.23
N TRP A 2 15.29 8.13 19.46
CA TRP A 2 14.53 7.77 20.68
C TRP A 2 13.31 8.66 20.96
N LEU A 3 13.35 9.95 20.63
CA LEU A 3 12.22 10.89 20.80
C LEU A 3 11.17 10.79 19.69
N ASP A 4 11.52 10.23 18.52
CA ASP A 4 10.56 10.02 17.43
C ASP A 4 9.67 8.80 17.69
N ALA A 5 10.18 7.80 18.42
CA ALA A 5 9.37 6.68 18.90
C ALA A 5 8.23 7.13 19.82
N PHE A 6 8.41 8.20 20.62
CA PHE A 6 7.37 8.74 21.49
C PHE A 6 6.22 9.46 20.75
N LYS A 7 6.34 9.72 19.45
CA LYS A 7 5.25 10.31 18.64
C LYS A 7 4.25 9.27 18.15
N ASP A 8 4.50 7.99 18.38
CA ASP A 8 3.53 6.96 18.05
C ASP A 8 2.33 7.08 18.99
N LEU A 9 1.17 7.42 18.41
CA LEU A 9 -0.10 7.64 19.11
C LEU A 9 -0.45 6.45 20.01
N THR A 10 -0.05 5.25 19.62
CA THR A 10 -0.20 4.03 20.40
C THR A 10 0.60 4.03 21.71
N LEU A 11 1.86 4.47 21.68
CA LEU A 11 2.71 4.56 22.86
C LEU A 11 2.26 5.64 23.84
N MET A 12 1.79 6.78 23.33
CA MET A 12 1.25 7.86 24.16
C MET A 12 0.03 7.40 24.94
N ILE A 13 -0.87 6.65 24.30
CA ILE A 13 -2.09 6.13 24.92
C ILE A 13 -1.77 5.05 25.97
N LEU A 14 -0.81 4.15 25.69
CA LEU A 14 -0.36 3.14 26.65
C LEU A 14 0.24 3.78 27.92
N LEU A 15 0.98 4.88 27.77
CA LEU A 15 1.56 5.61 28.88
C LEU A 15 0.47 6.24 29.77
N VAL A 16 -0.58 6.82 29.17
CA VAL A 16 -1.73 7.36 29.93
C VAL A 16 -2.45 6.26 30.70
N LEU A 17 -2.66 5.09 30.09
CA LEU A 17 -3.30 3.94 30.75
C LEU A 17 -2.46 3.40 31.92
N ALA A 18 -1.14 3.31 31.74
CA ALA A 18 -0.23 2.89 32.81
C ALA A 18 -0.27 3.85 34.01
N VAL A 19 -0.32 5.16 33.75
CA VAL A 19 -0.45 6.18 34.80
C VAL A 19 -1.79 6.06 35.54
N ILE A 20 -2.90 5.87 34.82
CA ILE A 20 -4.23 5.66 35.42
C ILE A 20 -4.23 4.40 36.29
N SER A 21 -3.67 3.29 35.79
CA SER A 21 -3.58 2.03 36.54
C SER A 21 -2.74 2.18 37.81
N LEU A 22 -1.66 2.96 37.76
CA LEU A 22 -0.78 3.20 38.90
C LEU A 22 -1.48 4.06 39.97
N ILE A 23 -2.24 5.09 39.55
CA ILE A 23 -3.01 5.94 40.47
C ILE A 23 -4.10 5.13 41.17
N ILE A 24 -4.83 4.28 40.43
CA ILE A 24 -5.88 3.41 41.00
C ILE A 24 -5.25 2.43 42.00
N SER A 25 -4.13 1.79 41.64
CA SER A 25 -3.42 0.84 42.51
C SER A 25 -3.00 1.48 43.85
N ILE A 26 -2.43 2.69 43.82
CA ILE A 26 -1.98 3.38 45.03
C ILE A 26 -3.17 3.90 45.87
N ALA A 27 -4.23 4.39 45.22
CA ALA A 27 -5.41 4.92 45.90
C ALA A 27 -6.20 3.83 46.63
N VAL A 28 -6.28 2.62 46.04
CA VAL A 28 -6.97 1.47 46.65
C VAL A 28 -6.20 0.94 47.87
N GLN A 29 -4.87 1.06 47.90
CA GLN A 29 -4.04 0.54 48.99
C GLN A 29 -4.21 1.28 50.34
N HIS A 30 -4.81 2.48 50.36
CA HIS A 30 -5.04 3.27 51.58
C HIS A 30 -6.45 3.10 52.20
N GLY A 31 -7.34 2.30 51.60
CA GLY A 31 -8.75 2.21 52.00
C GLY A 31 -9.29 0.79 52.24
N LYS A 32 -9.24 0.36 53.51
CA LYS A 32 -10.14 -0.57 54.23
C LYS A 32 -10.98 -1.57 53.40
N ASP A 33 -10.65 -2.87 53.50
CA ASP A 33 -11.48 -4.07 53.20
C ASP A 33 -12.54 -3.92 52.10
N ILE A 34 -12.10 -3.80 50.85
CA ILE A 34 -12.98 -3.90 49.68
C ILE A 34 -12.49 -5.03 48.77
N SER A 35 -12.62 -6.29 49.23
CA SER A 35 -12.13 -7.46 48.48
C SER A 35 -12.78 -7.68 47.10
N TRP A 36 -13.93 -7.04 46.82
CA TRP A 36 -14.55 -7.05 45.49
C TRP A 36 -13.92 -6.02 44.53
N LEU A 37 -13.26 -4.99 45.06
CA LEU A 37 -12.68 -3.92 44.27
C LEU A 37 -11.46 -4.42 43.49
N ASP A 38 -10.64 -5.29 44.08
CA ASP A 38 -9.40 -5.81 43.46
C ASP A 38 -9.66 -6.54 42.13
N GLY A 39 -10.67 -7.42 42.09
CA GLY A 39 -11.06 -8.11 40.86
C GLY A 39 -11.74 -7.18 39.86
N SER A 40 -12.56 -6.25 40.34
CA SER A 40 -13.26 -5.29 39.49
C SER A 40 -12.30 -4.30 38.81
N ALA A 41 -11.22 -3.89 39.49
CA ALA A 41 -10.23 -2.96 38.97
C ALA A 41 -9.45 -3.56 37.79
N ILE A 42 -9.12 -4.84 37.85
CA ILE A 42 -8.46 -5.56 36.75
C ILE A 42 -9.41 -5.68 35.56
N LEU A 43 -10.68 -6.06 35.80
CA LEU A 43 -11.69 -6.16 34.72
C LEU A 43 -11.93 -4.81 34.02
N VAL A 44 -12.06 -3.72 34.78
CA VAL A 44 -12.22 -2.38 34.22
C VAL A 44 -10.97 -1.95 33.44
N THR A 45 -9.77 -2.26 33.95
CA THR A 45 -8.50 -1.92 33.28
C THR A 45 -8.37 -2.66 31.94
N VAL A 46 -8.63 -3.98 31.92
CA VAL A 46 -8.58 -4.77 30.69
C VAL A 46 -9.63 -4.28 29.68
N LEU A 47 -10.84 -3.95 30.13
CA LEU A 47 -11.91 -3.43 29.28
C LEU A 47 -11.52 -2.08 28.64
N VAL A 48 -10.93 -1.16 29.41
CA VAL A 48 -10.47 0.13 28.86
C VAL A 48 -9.31 -0.08 27.89
N VAL A 49 -8.32 -0.90 28.24
CA VAL A 49 -7.15 -1.19 27.37
C VAL A 49 -7.59 -1.81 26.04
N THR A 50 -8.51 -2.78 26.08
CA THR A 50 -9.00 -3.47 24.87
C THR A 50 -9.86 -2.57 23.98
N LEU A 51 -10.74 -1.74 24.56
CA LEU A 51 -11.52 -0.75 23.80
C LEU A 51 -10.60 0.25 23.10
N VAL A 52 -9.63 0.78 23.83
CA VAL A 52 -8.67 1.75 23.30
C VAL A 52 -7.79 1.13 22.21
N SER A 53 -7.30 -0.09 22.42
CA SER A 53 -6.55 -0.85 21.42
C SER A 53 -7.38 -1.05 20.14
N SER A 54 -8.63 -1.49 20.28
CA SER A 54 -9.55 -1.69 19.15
C SER A 54 -9.82 -0.39 18.38
N ILE A 55 -10.02 0.74 19.07
CA ILE A 55 -10.18 2.05 18.44
C ILE A 55 -8.91 2.44 17.68
N ASN A 56 -7.73 2.24 18.27
CA ASN A 56 -6.45 2.54 17.62
C ASN A 56 -6.22 1.68 16.37
N THR A 57 -6.51 0.38 16.44
CA THR A 57 -6.42 -0.53 15.29
C THR A 57 -7.38 -0.09 14.18
N TRP A 58 -8.62 0.28 14.52
CA TRP A 58 -9.59 0.78 13.56
C TRP A 58 -9.14 2.08 12.89
N GLN A 59 -8.55 3.01 13.65
CA GLN A 59 -8.00 4.24 13.10
C GLN A 59 -6.82 3.97 12.17
N GLN A 60 -5.89 3.08 12.54
CA GLN A 60 -4.76 2.70 11.69
C GLN A 60 -5.23 2.09 10.37
N GLU A 61 -6.20 1.18 10.42
CA GLU A 61 -6.74 0.54 9.23
C GLU A 61 -7.43 1.54 8.29
N ARG A 62 -8.14 2.52 8.85
CA ARG A 62 -8.74 3.60 8.06
C ARG A 62 -7.70 4.53 7.42
N GLN A 63 -6.57 4.77 8.07
CA GLN A 63 -5.46 5.51 7.47
C GLN A 63 -4.80 4.70 6.34
N PHE A 64 -4.63 3.40 6.54
CA PHE A 64 -4.13 2.49 5.51
C PHE A 64 -5.06 2.44 4.29
N GLN A 65 -6.38 2.37 4.52
CA GLN A 65 -7.37 2.44 3.45
C GLN A 65 -7.27 3.75 2.65
N LYS A 66 -7.15 4.90 3.31
CA LYS A 66 -6.95 6.19 2.62
C LYS A 66 -5.65 6.26 1.82
N LEU A 67 -4.57 5.66 2.31
CA LEU A 67 -3.31 5.56 1.56
C LEU A 67 -3.44 4.60 0.37
N ASN A 68 -4.18 3.50 0.54
CA ASN A 68 -4.41 2.52 -0.51
C ASN A 68 -5.39 3.02 -1.58
N GLU A 69 -6.39 3.82 -1.21
CA GLU A 69 -7.28 4.52 -2.14
C GLU A 69 -6.50 5.50 -3.04
N ARG A 70 -5.48 6.18 -2.50
CA ARG A 70 -4.56 7.01 -3.32
C ARG A 70 -3.65 6.19 -4.23
N GLN A 71 -3.36 4.93 -3.90
CA GLN A 71 -2.61 4.03 -4.79
C GLN A 71 -3.49 3.39 -5.87
N LYS A 72 -4.80 3.24 -5.64
CA LYS A 72 -5.76 2.70 -6.62
C LYS A 72 -6.05 3.65 -7.78
N ASP A 73 -5.66 4.92 -7.67
CA ASP A 73 -5.91 5.94 -8.70
C ASP A 73 -4.77 6.08 -9.73
N HIS A 74 -4.00 5.00 -9.95
CA HIS A 74 -3.19 4.85 -11.16
C HIS A 74 -4.01 4.29 -12.34
N ASN A 75 -5.30 4.64 -12.42
CA ASN A 75 -5.98 4.62 -13.72
C ASN A 75 -5.50 5.86 -14.45
N ILE A 76 -4.45 5.70 -15.26
CA ILE A 76 -3.98 6.78 -16.12
C ILE A 76 -5.11 7.06 -17.13
N ILE A 77 -5.90 8.09 -16.83
CA ILE A 77 -6.97 8.56 -17.70
C ILE A 77 -6.29 9.23 -18.89
N VAL A 78 -6.49 8.68 -20.08
CA VAL A 78 -6.05 9.31 -21.33
C VAL A 78 -7.19 10.17 -21.86
N ILE A 79 -6.90 11.44 -22.19
CA ILE A 79 -7.89 12.32 -22.79
C ILE A 79 -7.98 11.97 -24.27
N ARG A 80 -9.09 11.37 -24.70
CA ARG A 80 -9.41 11.14 -26.11
C ARG A 80 -10.60 12.03 -26.47
N ASN A 81 -10.47 12.86 -27.50
CA ASN A 81 -11.52 13.78 -27.93
C ASN A 81 -12.05 14.73 -26.83
N ASN A 82 -11.15 15.22 -25.96
CA ASN A 82 -11.49 16.08 -24.82
C ASN A 82 -12.34 15.40 -23.73
N GLU A 83 -12.51 14.08 -23.79
CA GLU A 83 -13.18 13.30 -22.74
C GLU A 83 -12.18 12.37 -22.03
N PRO A 84 -12.23 12.29 -20.69
CA PRO A 84 -11.42 11.37 -19.91
C PRO A 84 -11.83 9.92 -20.21
N THR A 85 -11.02 9.20 -20.98
CA THR A 85 -11.28 7.81 -21.38
C THR A 85 -10.24 6.88 -20.77
N GLN A 86 -10.65 5.66 -20.41
CA GLN A 86 -9.70 4.63 -19.98
C GLN A 86 -8.82 4.17 -21.14
N ILE A 87 -7.55 3.89 -20.85
CA ILE A 87 -6.60 3.36 -21.83
C ILE A 87 -7.15 2.05 -22.40
N SER A 88 -7.18 1.97 -23.73
CA SER A 88 -7.65 0.79 -24.45
C SER A 88 -6.50 0.14 -25.21
N VAL A 89 -6.70 -1.13 -25.59
CA VAL A 89 -5.75 -1.84 -26.46
C VAL A 89 -5.70 -1.15 -27.83
N GLY A 90 -4.49 -0.95 -28.36
CA GLY A 90 -4.23 -0.24 -29.61
C GLY A 90 -3.89 1.24 -29.44
N ASP A 91 -3.96 1.77 -28.23
CA ASP A 91 -3.66 3.17 -27.95
C ASP A 91 -2.15 3.44 -27.99
N ILE A 92 -1.76 4.63 -28.44
CA ILE A 92 -0.37 5.07 -28.36
C ILE A 92 -0.21 5.84 -27.06
N PHE A 93 0.62 5.29 -26.17
CA PHE A 93 0.99 5.93 -24.92
C PHE A 93 2.36 6.57 -25.04
N GLN A 94 2.44 7.87 -24.74
CA GLN A 94 3.71 8.58 -24.71
C GLN A 94 4.35 8.38 -23.33
N VAL A 95 5.60 7.94 -23.34
CA VAL A 95 6.34 7.55 -22.15
C VAL A 95 7.39 8.61 -21.85
N GLN A 96 7.44 9.10 -20.61
CA GLN A 96 8.43 10.07 -20.14
C GLN A 96 9.16 9.58 -18.89
N THR A 97 10.27 10.23 -18.58
CA THR A 97 11.05 9.93 -17.37
C THR A 97 10.23 10.23 -16.12
N GLY A 98 10.16 9.26 -15.21
CA GLY A 98 9.37 9.32 -13.98
C GLY A 98 8.02 8.61 -14.06
N ASP A 99 7.54 8.30 -15.27
CA ASP A 99 6.25 7.65 -15.46
C ASP A 99 6.27 6.19 -14.98
N ILE A 100 5.15 5.76 -14.42
CA ILE A 100 4.85 4.35 -14.17
C ILE A 100 3.96 3.87 -15.31
N LEU A 101 4.37 2.80 -15.98
CA LEU A 101 3.63 2.29 -17.13
C LEU A 101 2.24 1.77 -16.70
N PRO A 102 1.13 2.29 -17.26
CA PRO A 102 -0.23 1.90 -16.87
C PRO A 102 -0.70 0.56 -17.44
N ALA A 103 -0.02 0.09 -18.48
CA ALA A 103 -0.46 -1.01 -19.32
C ALA A 103 0.75 -1.72 -19.93
N ASP A 104 0.55 -2.94 -20.41
CA ASP A 104 1.59 -3.65 -21.17
C ASP A 104 1.57 -3.16 -22.62
N GLY A 105 2.75 -2.99 -23.20
CA GLY A 105 2.87 -2.50 -24.56
C GLY A 105 4.16 -2.83 -25.26
N ILE A 106 4.20 -2.42 -26.53
CA ILE A 106 5.34 -2.58 -27.43
C ILE A 106 5.85 -1.18 -27.78
N CYS A 107 7.14 -0.97 -27.54
CA CYS A 107 7.87 0.24 -27.88
C CYS A 107 7.93 0.45 -29.39
N ILE A 108 7.43 1.58 -29.86
CA ILE A 108 7.47 2.01 -31.26
C ILE A 108 8.64 2.97 -31.48
N GLU A 109 8.82 3.89 -30.53
CA GLU A 109 9.85 4.93 -30.57
C GLU A 109 10.54 4.98 -29.21
N SER A 110 11.87 4.92 -29.17
CA SER A 110 12.65 5.03 -27.94
C SER A 110 13.83 5.97 -28.12
N TYR A 111 13.95 6.97 -27.25
CA TYR A 111 15.12 7.83 -27.14
C TYR A 111 15.78 7.61 -25.77
N ASN A 112 16.75 6.69 -25.74
CA ASN A 112 17.48 6.29 -24.52
C ASN A 112 16.55 5.89 -23.35
N VAL A 113 15.48 5.17 -23.68
CA VAL A 113 14.49 4.73 -22.69
C VAL A 113 15.09 3.60 -21.86
N SER A 114 15.17 3.82 -20.54
CA SER A 114 15.56 2.78 -19.58
C SER A 114 14.45 2.62 -18.55
N CYS A 115 14.00 1.39 -18.36
CA CYS A 115 12.95 1.05 -17.42
C CYS A 115 13.52 0.23 -16.26
N ASP A 116 13.00 0.50 -15.08
CA ASP A 116 13.22 -0.27 -13.87
C ASP A 116 12.14 -1.36 -13.78
N GLU A 117 12.58 -2.61 -13.88
CA GLU A 117 11.70 -3.78 -13.82
C GLU A 117 11.68 -4.45 -12.45
N SER A 118 12.26 -3.83 -11.43
CA SER A 118 12.31 -4.37 -10.06
C SER A 118 10.94 -4.73 -9.50
N SER A 119 9.89 -4.02 -9.92
CA SER A 119 8.51 -4.30 -9.51
C SER A 119 7.98 -5.63 -10.06
N MET A 120 8.49 -6.11 -11.21
CA MET A 120 8.09 -7.38 -11.84
C MET A 120 9.08 -8.50 -11.57
N THR A 121 10.37 -8.26 -11.80
CA THR A 121 11.41 -9.30 -11.74
C THR A 121 12.08 -9.39 -10.38
N GLY A 122 12.00 -8.33 -9.56
CA GLY A 122 12.75 -8.22 -8.30
C GLY A 122 14.21 -7.80 -8.49
N GLU A 123 14.67 -7.63 -9.73
CA GLU A 123 16.02 -7.17 -10.03
C GLU A 123 16.02 -5.65 -10.23
N SER A 124 16.92 -4.92 -9.55
CA SER A 124 16.99 -3.45 -9.61
C SER A 124 17.78 -2.90 -10.81
N ASP A 125 18.07 -3.76 -11.78
CA ASP A 125 18.85 -3.37 -12.95
C ASP A 125 17.99 -2.63 -13.97
N LEU A 126 18.57 -1.56 -14.52
CA LEU A 126 17.92 -0.74 -15.54
C LEU A 126 18.02 -1.43 -16.90
N ILE A 127 16.86 -1.79 -17.46
CA ILE A 127 16.79 -2.44 -18.76
C ILE A 127 16.52 -1.38 -19.83
N LYS A 128 17.46 -1.26 -20.77
CA LYS A 128 17.28 -0.40 -21.96
C LYS A 128 16.21 -0.99 -22.86
N LYS A 129 15.25 -0.15 -23.25
CA LYS A 129 14.14 -0.50 -24.15
C LYS A 129 14.41 0.08 -25.53
N SER A 130 14.32 -0.78 -26.53
CA SER A 130 14.45 -0.42 -27.94
C SER A 130 13.47 -1.23 -28.78
N PRO A 131 12.92 -0.66 -29.88
CA PRO A 131 12.04 -1.38 -30.79
C PRO A 131 12.65 -2.67 -31.37
N GLU A 132 13.98 -2.70 -31.52
CA GLU A 132 14.69 -3.79 -32.20
C GLU A 132 15.13 -4.92 -31.26
N GLN A 133 15.63 -4.60 -30.06
CA GLN A 133 16.18 -5.61 -29.14
C GLN A 133 15.19 -6.00 -28.04
N THR A 134 14.51 -5.01 -27.46
CA THR A 134 13.74 -5.16 -26.22
C THR A 134 12.46 -4.31 -26.29
N PRO A 135 11.54 -4.64 -27.20
CA PRO A 135 10.39 -3.79 -27.47
C PRO A 135 9.33 -3.86 -26.36
N PHE A 136 9.33 -4.90 -25.53
CA PHE A 136 8.30 -5.09 -24.51
C PHE A 136 8.46 -4.11 -23.34
N MET A 137 7.37 -3.43 -23.01
CA MET A 137 7.22 -2.53 -21.87
C MET A 137 6.10 -3.06 -20.98
N LEU A 138 6.40 -3.33 -19.70
CA LEU A 138 5.49 -4.02 -18.78
C LEU A 138 4.81 -3.03 -17.82
N CYS A 139 3.54 -3.29 -17.52
CA CYS A 139 2.73 -2.55 -16.57
C CYS A 139 3.37 -2.55 -15.17
N GLY A 140 3.45 -1.38 -14.55
CA GLY A 140 4.03 -1.18 -13.23
C GLY A 140 5.55 -0.97 -13.21
N CYS A 141 6.24 -1.13 -14.35
CA CYS A 141 7.64 -0.73 -14.47
C CYS A 141 7.75 0.80 -14.49
N LYS A 142 8.82 1.32 -13.90
CA LYS A 142 9.07 2.76 -13.82
C LYS A 142 10.10 3.19 -14.84
N VAL A 143 9.81 4.25 -15.58
CA VAL A 143 10.72 4.79 -16.58
C VAL A 143 11.72 5.70 -15.87
N GLN A 144 12.99 5.34 -15.91
CA GLN A 144 14.05 6.05 -15.17
C GLN A 144 14.75 7.11 -16.02
N THR A 145 14.87 6.86 -17.32
CA THR A 145 15.46 7.81 -18.27
C THR A 145 14.81 7.71 -19.64
N GLY A 146 14.85 8.81 -20.38
CA GLY A 146 14.46 8.87 -21.78
C GLY A 146 13.01 9.27 -22.01
N PHE A 147 12.62 9.26 -23.28
CA PHE A 147 11.26 9.49 -23.74
C PHE A 147 10.97 8.62 -24.96
N GLY A 148 9.72 8.26 -25.16
CA GLY A 148 9.33 7.36 -26.23
C GLY A 148 7.84 7.23 -26.41
N LYS A 149 7.44 6.30 -27.27
CA LYS A 149 6.04 5.92 -27.49
C LYS A 149 5.91 4.42 -27.51
N MET A 150 4.84 3.92 -26.93
CA MET A 150 4.47 2.51 -26.96
C MET A 150 3.04 2.32 -27.46
N VAL A 151 2.76 1.23 -28.16
CA VAL A 151 1.40 0.76 -28.41
C VAL A 151 0.97 -0.11 -27.24
N VAL A 152 -0.21 0.15 -26.70
CA VAL A 152 -0.83 -0.65 -25.65
C VAL A 152 -1.33 -1.97 -26.24
N VAL A 153 -0.89 -3.09 -25.65
CA VAL A 153 -1.27 -4.45 -26.06
C VAL A 153 -2.23 -5.09 -25.05
N ALA A 154 -2.06 -4.83 -23.76
CA ALA A 154 -2.96 -5.34 -22.73
C ALA A 154 -3.17 -4.32 -21.60
N VAL A 155 -4.38 -4.29 -21.04
CA VAL A 155 -4.80 -3.39 -19.96
C VAL A 155 -5.46 -4.17 -18.83
N GLY A 156 -5.39 -3.64 -17.60
CA GLY A 156 -6.06 -4.21 -16.44
C GLY A 156 -5.57 -5.63 -16.09
N MET A 157 -6.53 -6.54 -15.84
CA MET A 157 -6.25 -7.91 -15.42
C MET A 157 -5.54 -8.77 -16.47
N ASN A 158 -5.58 -8.35 -17.75
CA ASN A 158 -4.91 -9.06 -18.84
C ASN A 158 -3.42 -8.74 -18.96
N THR A 159 -2.91 -7.79 -18.17
CA THR A 159 -1.47 -7.50 -18.11
C THR A 159 -0.70 -8.58 -17.36
N GLN A 160 0.60 -8.70 -17.58
CA GLN A 160 1.49 -9.62 -16.83
C GLN A 160 1.37 -9.39 -15.32
N LEU A 161 1.39 -8.12 -14.91
CA LEU A 161 1.19 -7.75 -13.51
C LEU A 161 -0.21 -8.11 -13.00
N GLY A 162 -1.25 -7.95 -13.83
CA GLY A 162 -2.63 -8.34 -13.52
C GLY A 162 -2.77 -9.84 -13.28
N ILE A 163 -2.19 -10.66 -14.15
CA ILE A 163 -2.20 -12.12 -14.06
C ILE A 163 -1.46 -12.59 -12.81
N LEU A 164 -0.29 -12.01 -12.52
CA LEU A 164 0.47 -12.32 -11.30
C LEU A 164 -0.34 -11.99 -10.04
N LYS A 165 -0.97 -10.82 -9.99
CA LYS A 165 -1.87 -10.43 -8.89
C LYS A 165 -3.02 -11.42 -8.73
N GLN A 166 -3.67 -11.80 -9.83
CA GLN A 166 -4.79 -12.74 -9.80
C GLN A 166 -4.35 -14.12 -9.28
N THR A 167 -3.18 -14.60 -9.70
CA THR A 167 -2.63 -15.89 -9.28
C THR A 167 -2.31 -15.90 -7.78
N ILE A 168 -1.71 -14.83 -7.26
CA ILE A 168 -1.41 -14.71 -5.83
C ILE A 168 -2.70 -14.68 -5.00
N ILE A 169 -3.70 -13.91 -5.44
CA ILE A 169 -4.99 -13.82 -4.76
C ILE A 169 -5.72 -15.17 -4.77
N ALA A 170 -5.73 -15.86 -5.91
CA ALA A 170 -6.33 -17.19 -6.02
C ALA A 170 -5.65 -18.21 -5.10
N SER A 171 -4.31 -18.19 -5.02
CA SER A 171 -3.54 -19.05 -4.14
C SER A 171 -3.80 -18.76 -2.66
N ALA A 172 -3.88 -17.48 -2.27
CA ALA A 172 -4.21 -17.07 -0.90
C ALA A 172 -5.65 -17.48 -0.50
N CYS A 173 -6.62 -17.33 -1.42
CA CYS A 173 -8.00 -17.74 -1.19
C CYS A 173 -8.13 -19.26 -1.02
N MET A 174 -7.41 -20.04 -1.82
CA MET A 174 -7.41 -21.51 -1.70
C MET A 174 -6.85 -21.98 -0.35
N LYS A 175 -5.82 -21.29 0.17
CA LYS A 175 -5.19 -21.59 1.46
C LYS A 175 -6.06 -21.27 2.69
N LEU A 176 -7.13 -20.49 2.50
CA LEU A 176 -8.11 -20.16 3.53
C LEU A 176 -9.29 -21.13 3.58
N ILE A 177 -9.46 -21.97 2.54
CA ILE A 177 -10.57 -22.93 2.41
C ILE A 177 -10.14 -24.34 2.86
N ILE A 178 -8.83 -24.60 2.99
CA ILE A 178 -8.24 -25.86 3.48
C ILE A 178 -7.80 -25.66 4.93
#